data_AF-A0A8J3ZUW2-F1
#
_entry.id   AF-A0A8J3ZUW2-F1
#
_cell.length_a   1.000
_cell.length_b   1.000
_cell.length_c   1.000
_cell.angle_alpha   90.00
_cell.angle_beta   90.00
_cell.angle_gamma   90.00
#
_symmetry.space_group_name_H-M   'P 1'
#
loop_
_entity.id
_entity.type
_entity.pdbx_description
1 polymer ?
#
loop_
_entity_poly.entity_id
_entity_poly.type
_entity_poly.pdbx_seq_one_letter_code
_entity_poly.pdbx_strand_id
1 'polypeptide(L)'
;MALHPCGVCGDGSFVPVVREVLEDGVLVTHYTGRCDTCRALRDFRFRIDREPEGDGPRFGGDEPSEIIDAGQWLRGVDRVLAETPSNILGVSEEEWRARRYMFAAAAESVGEVLKFIPAGDDAVPPGAFWTASGREMRDAVPERFERDRLEQLRGVCLELAARFAG
;
A
#
# COMPACT_ATOMS: atom_id res chain seq x y z
N MET A 1 -14.06 4.30 -6.05
CA MET A 1 -14.03 2.84 -6.21
C MET A 1 -15.17 2.46 -7.15
N ALA A 2 -14.90 1.73 -8.24
CA ALA A 2 -15.93 1.30 -9.20
C ALA A 2 -15.99 -0.23 -9.19
N LEU A 3 -17.18 -0.80 -9.00
CA LEU A 3 -17.38 -2.25 -9.01
C LEU A 3 -17.26 -2.78 -10.44
N HIS A 4 -16.68 -3.97 -10.62
CA HIS A 4 -16.52 -4.57 -11.93
C HIS A 4 -17.86 -4.67 -12.68
N PRO A 5 -17.88 -4.44 -14.01
CA PRO A 5 -19.10 -4.58 -14.81
C PRO A 5 -19.68 -5.99 -14.77
N CYS A 6 -20.94 -6.13 -15.17
CA CYS A 6 -21.61 -7.42 -15.21
C CYS A 6 -20.87 -8.41 -16.12
N GLY A 7 -20.46 -9.57 -15.58
CA GLY A 7 -19.74 -10.59 -16.35
C GLY A 7 -20.54 -11.25 -17.48
N VAL A 8 -21.87 -11.02 -17.55
CA VAL A 8 -22.74 -11.58 -18.61
C VAL A 8 -22.94 -10.61 -19.77
N CYS A 9 -23.17 -9.32 -19.49
CA CYS A 9 -23.54 -8.34 -20.53
C CYS A 9 -22.62 -7.11 -20.60
N GLY A 10 -21.65 -6.98 -19.69
CA GLY A 10 -20.72 -5.86 -19.64
C GLY A 10 -21.29 -4.56 -19.05
N ASP A 11 -22.57 -4.50 -18.70
CA ASP A 11 -23.19 -3.30 -18.13
C ASP A 11 -22.75 -3.06 -16.68
N GLY A 12 -22.53 -1.79 -16.31
CA GLY A 12 -22.09 -1.39 -14.97
C GLY A 12 -23.22 -1.15 -13.97
N SER A 13 -24.44 -0.91 -14.44
CA SER A 13 -25.59 -0.49 -13.63
C SER A 13 -26.17 -1.65 -12.82
N PHE A 14 -26.35 -1.38 -11.53
CA PHE A 14 -27.18 -2.16 -10.62
C PHE A 14 -27.39 -1.37 -9.33
N VAL A 15 -28.47 -1.66 -8.62
CA VAL A 15 -28.73 -1.14 -7.27
C VAL A 15 -28.47 -2.26 -6.25
N PRO A 16 -27.38 -2.22 -5.47
CA PRO A 16 -27.10 -3.22 -4.45
C PRO A 16 -27.93 -3.00 -3.19
N VAL A 17 -28.35 -4.09 -2.56
CA VAL A 17 -28.63 -4.13 -1.13
C VAL A 17 -27.30 -4.31 -0.41
N VAL A 18 -26.96 -3.35 0.46
CA VAL A 18 -25.71 -3.39 1.25
C VAL A 18 -26.00 -4.00 2.60
N ARG A 19 -25.18 -4.97 3.03
CA ARG A 19 -25.26 -5.59 4.36
C ARG A 19 -23.88 -5.73 4.95
N GLU A 20 -23.78 -5.51 6.25
CA GLU A 20 -22.59 -5.83 7.02
C GLU A 20 -22.86 -7.13 7.79
N VAL A 21 -21.96 -8.09 7.64
CA VAL A 21 -22.09 -9.42 8.22
C VAL A 21 -20.77 -9.79 8.89
N LEU A 22 -20.83 -10.40 10.06
CA LEU A 22 -19.68 -11.06 10.67
C LEU A 22 -19.57 -12.48 10.10
N GLU A 23 -18.60 -12.72 9.24
CA GLU A 23 -18.26 -14.05 8.70
C GLU A 23 -16.93 -14.50 9.31
N ASP A 24 -16.91 -15.65 10.00
CA ASP A 24 -15.73 -16.18 10.70
C ASP A 24 -15.02 -15.16 11.63
N GLY A 25 -15.81 -14.28 12.25
CA GLY A 25 -15.31 -13.24 13.15
C GLY A 25 -14.74 -12.00 12.46
N VAL A 26 -14.84 -11.90 11.13
CA VAL A 26 -14.38 -10.76 10.35
C VAL A 26 -15.58 -9.98 9.81
N LEU A 27 -15.52 -8.65 9.85
CA LEU A 27 -16.56 -7.80 9.29
C LEU A 27 -16.46 -7.80 7.75
N VAL A 28 -17.53 -8.24 7.10
CA VAL A 28 -17.66 -8.31 5.64
C VAL A 28 -18.83 -7.45 5.19
N THR A 29 -18.59 -6.53 4.25
CA THR A 29 -19.63 -5.75 3.59
C THR A 29 -20.03 -6.42 2.27
N HIS A 30 -21.29 -6.84 2.19
CA HIS A 30 -21.90 -7.49 1.04
C HIS A 30 -22.67 -6.47 0.21
N TYR A 31 -22.40 -6.43 -1.09
CA TYR A 31 -23.15 -5.67 -2.08
C TYR A 31 -23.82 -6.66 -3.01
N THR A 32 -25.10 -6.96 -2.77
CA THR A 32 -25.84 -7.93 -3.55
C THR A 32 -26.97 -7.25 -4.32
N GLY A 33 -27.05 -7.49 -5.62
CA GLY A 33 -28.10 -6.95 -6.46
C GLY A 33 -28.18 -7.65 -7.81
N ARG A 34 -29.09 -7.22 -8.67
CA ARG A 34 -29.18 -7.73 -10.05
C ARG A 34 -28.73 -6.66 -11.03
N CYS A 35 -27.99 -7.05 -12.07
CA CYS A 35 -27.73 -6.17 -13.20
C CYS A 35 -29.05 -5.60 -13.74
N ASP A 36 -29.10 -4.30 -14.00
CA ASP A 36 -30.33 -3.66 -14.47
C ASP A 36 -30.71 -4.12 -15.89
N THR A 37 -29.71 -4.46 -16.71
CA THR A 37 -29.89 -4.89 -18.10
C THR A 37 -30.24 -6.37 -18.22
N CYS A 38 -29.35 -7.27 -17.80
CA CYS A 38 -29.53 -8.73 -18.02
C CYS A 38 -30.09 -9.48 -16.82
N ARG A 39 -30.31 -8.79 -15.69
CA ARG A 39 -30.86 -9.36 -14.44
C ARG A 39 -30.00 -10.44 -13.78
N ALA A 40 -28.80 -10.72 -14.30
CA ALA A 40 -27.83 -11.59 -13.66
C ALA A 40 -27.53 -11.10 -12.24
N LEU A 41 -27.43 -12.04 -11.30
CA LEU A 41 -27.07 -11.73 -9.91
C LEU A 41 -25.63 -11.23 -9.87
N ARG A 42 -25.41 -10.15 -9.13
CA ARG A 42 -24.11 -9.56 -8.83
C ARG A 42 -23.94 -9.59 -7.32
N ASP A 43 -22.83 -10.16 -6.88
CA ASP A 43 -22.46 -10.26 -5.47
C ASP A 43 -21.00 -9.84 -5.31
N PHE A 44 -20.75 -8.82 -4.50
CA PHE A 44 -19.41 -8.36 -4.16
C PHE A 44 -19.27 -8.38 -2.64
N ARG A 45 -18.14 -8.88 -2.16
CA ARG A 45 -17.84 -8.98 -0.74
C ARG A 45 -16.53 -8.27 -0.46
N PHE A 46 -16.58 -7.32 0.46
CA PHE A 46 -15.42 -6.59 0.92
C PHE A 46 -15.17 -6.96 2.36
N ARG A 47 -14.07 -7.67 2.61
CA ARG A 47 -13.64 -8.00 3.96
C ARG A 47 -12.70 -6.89 4.43
N ILE A 48 -12.95 -6.36 5.62
CA ILE A 48 -11.99 -5.50 6.31
C ILE A 48 -11.23 -6.41 7.26
N ASP A 49 -9.97 -6.66 6.93
CA ASP A 49 -9.06 -7.40 7.79
C ASP A 49 -8.93 -6.66 9.12
N ARG A 50 -8.78 -7.41 10.21
CA ARG A 50 -8.55 -6.80 11.52
C ARG A 50 -7.32 -5.92 11.42
N GLU A 51 -7.45 -4.68 11.89
CA GLU A 51 -6.33 -3.75 11.94
C GLU A 51 -5.17 -4.41 12.69
N PRO A 52 -3.97 -4.48 12.10
CA PRO A 52 -2.88 -5.21 12.69
C PRO A 52 -2.51 -4.60 14.05
N GLU A 53 -2.16 -5.46 15.01
CA GLU A 53 -1.84 -5.00 16.36
C GLU A 53 -0.51 -4.19 16.37
N GLY A 54 -0.55 -2.96 16.92
CA GLY A 54 0.61 -2.07 17.10
C GLY A 54 0.30 -0.58 16.82
N ASP A 55 1.13 0.32 17.35
CA ASP A 55 0.96 1.79 17.23
C ASP A 55 1.55 2.38 15.92
N GLY A 56 1.84 1.54 14.93
CA GLY A 56 2.57 1.93 13.72
C GLY A 56 1.84 1.55 12.44
N PRO A 57 2.13 2.24 11.32
CA PRO A 57 1.64 1.82 10.01
C PRO A 57 2.12 0.39 9.73
N ARG A 58 1.27 -0.42 9.10
CA ARG A 58 1.60 -1.74 8.56
C ARG A 58 0.82 -1.91 7.27
N PHE A 59 1.47 -2.47 6.26
CA PHE A 59 0.88 -2.68 4.94
C PHE A 59 0.95 -4.17 4.57
N GLY A 60 -0.09 -4.65 3.90
CA GLY A 60 -0.14 -6.01 3.37
C GLY A 60 0.00 -7.13 4.42
N GLY A 61 0.21 -8.35 3.91
CA GLY A 61 0.63 -9.51 4.69
C GLY A 61 2.09 -9.87 4.38
N ASP A 62 2.50 -11.12 4.56
CA ASP A 62 3.88 -11.53 4.27
C ASP A 62 4.20 -11.59 2.77
N GLU A 63 3.18 -11.74 1.94
CA GLU A 63 3.31 -11.82 0.49
C GLU A 63 3.52 -10.44 -0.17
N PRO A 64 4.20 -10.37 -1.33
CA PRO A 64 4.35 -9.14 -2.10
C PRO A 64 3.00 -8.57 -2.54
N SER A 65 2.95 -7.24 -2.73
CA SER A 65 1.72 -6.58 -3.16
C SER A 65 1.32 -6.98 -4.59
N GLU A 66 0.02 -7.23 -4.80
CA GLU A 66 -0.56 -7.43 -6.13
C GLU A 66 -1.21 -6.14 -6.71
N ILE A 67 -1.21 -5.06 -5.92
CA ILE A 67 -1.92 -3.81 -6.24
C ILE A 67 -0.93 -2.69 -6.54
N ILE A 68 0.13 -2.59 -5.74
CA ILE A 68 1.14 -1.53 -5.83
C ILE A 68 2.46 -2.19 -6.20
N ASP A 69 3.06 -1.73 -7.30
CA ASP A 69 4.33 -2.28 -7.76
C ASP A 69 5.54 -1.72 -6.98
N ALA A 70 6.69 -2.37 -7.11
CA ALA A 70 7.89 -2.02 -6.36
C ALA A 70 8.33 -0.56 -6.57
N GLY A 71 8.19 -0.04 -7.78
CA GLY A 71 8.56 1.34 -8.09
C GLY A 71 7.56 2.37 -7.55
N GLN A 72 6.26 2.03 -7.51
CA GLN A 72 5.24 2.88 -6.91
C GLN A 72 5.41 3.01 -5.40
N TRP A 73 5.75 1.92 -4.70
CA TRP A 73 6.09 1.96 -3.28
C TRP A 73 7.27 2.91 -3.01
N LEU A 74 8.36 2.77 -3.76
CA LEU A 74 9.55 3.60 -3.58
C LEU A 74 9.30 5.07 -3.91
N ARG A 75 8.43 5.36 -4.89
CA ARG A 75 7.97 6.73 -5.18
C ARG A 75 7.23 7.36 -3.99
N GLY A 76 6.45 6.58 -3.25
CA GLY A 76 5.81 7.01 -2.01
C GLY A 76 6.83 7.39 -0.94
N VAL A 77 7.87 6.57 -0.78
CA VAL A 77 9.00 6.85 0.13
C VAL A 77 9.70 8.15 -0.25
N ASP A 78 10.01 8.35 -1.54
CA ASP A 78 10.65 9.58 -2.03
C ASP A 78 9.84 10.83 -1.71
N ARG A 79 8.51 10.74 -1.81
CA ARG A 79 7.63 11.85 -1.45
C ARG A 79 7.73 12.21 0.02
N VAL A 80 7.70 11.22 0.91
CA VAL A 80 7.84 11.44 2.36
C VAL A 80 9.19 12.09 2.69
N LEU A 81 10.27 11.59 2.08
CA LEU A 81 11.61 12.13 2.31
C LEU A 81 11.77 13.54 1.74
N ALA A 82 11.21 13.83 0.57
CA ALA A 82 11.26 15.16 -0.04
C ALA A 82 10.45 16.22 0.72
N GLU A 83 9.33 15.82 1.33
CA GLU A 83 8.48 16.70 2.14
C GLU A 83 9.08 16.95 3.54
N THR A 84 10.24 16.38 3.87
CA THR A 84 10.93 16.60 5.15
C THR A 84 11.47 18.04 5.24
N PRO A 85 10.94 18.88 6.14
CA PRO A 85 11.39 20.26 6.22
C PRO A 85 12.76 20.35 6.89
N SER A 86 13.61 21.22 6.35
CA SER A 86 14.97 21.47 6.82
C SER A 86 15.03 22.27 8.13
N ASN A 87 13.91 22.84 8.59
CA ASN A 87 13.82 23.60 9.83
C ASN A 87 12.75 23.00 10.76
N ILE A 88 13.17 22.73 12.00
CA ILE A 88 12.35 22.10 13.05
C ILE A 88 11.86 23.10 14.11
N LEU A 89 12.21 24.38 13.99
CA LEU A 89 11.77 25.42 14.93
C LEU A 89 10.29 25.76 14.70
N GLY A 90 9.48 25.67 15.76
CA GLY A 90 8.06 26.05 15.74
C GLY A 90 7.09 24.94 15.28
N VAL A 91 7.57 23.71 15.10
CA VAL A 91 6.74 22.54 14.75
C VAL A 91 5.90 22.14 15.97
N SER A 92 4.60 21.96 15.78
CA SER A 92 3.68 21.55 16.86
C SER A 92 3.87 20.07 17.22
N GLU A 93 3.44 19.66 18.41
CA GLU A 93 3.48 18.24 18.84
C GLU A 93 2.64 17.32 17.92
N GLU A 94 1.52 17.82 17.40
CA GLU A 94 0.71 17.11 16.40
C GLU A 94 1.49 16.90 15.10
N GLU A 95 2.19 17.94 14.64
CA GLU A 95 3.01 17.86 13.44
C GLU A 95 4.22 16.94 13.64
N TRP A 96 4.81 16.91 14.84
CA TRP A 96 5.83 15.92 15.22
C TRP A 96 5.32 14.48 15.14
N ARG A 97 4.14 14.21 15.72
CA ARG A 97 3.51 12.88 15.69
C ARG A 97 3.17 12.45 14.26
N ALA A 98 2.61 13.35 13.45
CA ALA A 98 2.31 13.08 12.05
C ALA A 98 3.58 12.74 11.27
N ARG A 99 4.68 13.48 11.47
CA ARG A 99 5.96 13.20 10.80
C ARG A 99 6.56 11.87 11.23
N ARG A 100 6.55 11.56 12.53
CA ARG A 100 6.97 10.25 13.03
C ARG A 100 6.20 9.13 12.34
N TYR A 101 4.88 9.27 12.23
CA TYR A 101 4.04 8.30 11.54
C TYR A 101 4.42 8.16 10.06
N MET A 102 4.63 9.27 9.35
CA MET A 102 5.02 9.24 7.94
C MET A 102 6.37 8.58 7.70
N PHE A 103 7.38 8.81 8.55
CA PHE A 103 8.67 8.12 8.44
C PHE A 103 8.57 6.62 8.76
N ALA A 104 7.74 6.24 9.74
CA ALA A 104 7.45 4.84 10.00
C ALA A 104 6.74 4.20 8.78
N ALA A 105 5.81 4.91 8.15
CA ALA A 105 5.11 4.44 6.96
C ALA A 105 6.05 4.30 5.76
N ALA A 106 7.02 5.21 5.62
CA ALA A 106 8.07 5.09 4.62
C ALA A 106 8.94 3.85 4.86
N ALA A 107 9.35 3.58 6.11
CA ALA A 107 10.11 2.37 6.44
C ALA A 107 9.33 1.08 6.11
N GLU A 108 8.03 1.05 6.39
CA GLU A 108 7.18 -0.10 6.06
C GLU A 108 6.94 -0.22 4.55
N SER A 109 6.83 0.90 3.84
CA SER A 109 6.77 0.90 2.36
C SER A 109 8.03 0.32 1.73
N VAL A 110 9.22 0.60 2.29
CA VAL A 110 10.46 -0.07 1.85
C VAL A 110 10.42 -1.56 2.21
N GLY A 111 9.82 -1.91 3.35
CA GLY A 111 9.51 -3.29 3.72
C GLY A 111 8.67 -4.02 2.66
N GLU A 112 7.64 -3.38 2.12
CA GLU A 112 6.83 -3.93 1.02
C GLU A 112 7.66 -4.16 -0.25
N VAL A 113 8.59 -3.25 -0.58
CA VAL A 113 9.50 -3.43 -1.72
C VAL A 113 10.42 -4.65 -1.52
N LEU A 114 10.95 -4.83 -0.31
CA LEU A 114 11.83 -5.96 0.02
C LEU A 114 11.15 -7.33 -0.16
N LYS A 115 9.82 -7.42 0.05
CA LYS A 115 9.07 -8.67 -0.16
C LYS A 115 9.11 -9.15 -1.60
N PHE A 116 9.24 -8.25 -2.58
CA PHE A 116 9.34 -8.62 -3.99
C PHE A 116 10.65 -9.33 -4.35
N ILE A 117 11.68 -9.28 -3.50
CA ILE A 117 12.97 -9.91 -3.76
C ILE A 117 12.92 -11.38 -3.34
N PRO A 118 12.99 -12.35 -4.27
CA PRO A 118 13.00 -13.77 -3.94
C PRO A 118 14.14 -14.14 -2.99
N ALA A 119 13.96 -15.23 -2.25
CA ALA A 119 15.01 -15.76 -1.40
C ALA A 119 16.25 -16.15 -2.24
N GLY A 120 17.41 -15.61 -1.87
CA GLY A 120 18.68 -15.85 -2.58
C GLY A 120 19.00 -14.83 -3.68
N ASP A 121 18.08 -13.90 -3.98
CA ASP A 121 18.33 -12.79 -4.90
C ASP A 121 18.70 -11.51 -4.12
N ASP A 122 19.46 -10.64 -4.79
CA ASP A 122 19.97 -9.39 -4.22
C ASP A 122 19.28 -8.14 -4.78
N ALA A 123 18.29 -8.29 -5.67
CA ALA A 123 17.59 -7.16 -6.27
C ALA A 123 16.16 -7.50 -6.66
N VAL A 124 15.30 -6.48 -6.69
CA VAL A 124 13.90 -6.62 -7.14
C VAL A 124 13.86 -7.08 -8.60
N PRO A 125 13.15 -8.19 -8.92
CA PRO A 125 13.10 -8.71 -10.27
C PRO A 125 12.34 -7.76 -11.22
N PRO A 126 12.66 -7.73 -12.54
CA PRO A 126 11.98 -6.86 -13.50
C PRO A 126 10.45 -7.04 -13.56
N GLY A 127 9.96 -8.24 -13.24
CA GLY A 127 8.52 -8.55 -13.21
C GLY A 127 7.74 -7.81 -12.12
N ALA A 128 8.41 -7.30 -11.08
CA ALA A 128 7.78 -6.53 -10.00
C ALA A 128 7.48 -5.06 -10.38
N PHE A 129 7.66 -4.68 -11.66
CA PHE A 129 7.43 -3.34 -12.20
C PHE A 129 6.40 -3.40 -13.35
N TRP A 130 5.15 -3.71 -13.03
CA TRP A 130 4.10 -3.88 -14.04
C TRP A 130 3.43 -2.56 -14.45
N THR A 131 3.56 -1.48 -13.67
CA THR A 131 3.03 -0.16 -14.05
C THR A 131 4.05 0.68 -14.82
N ALA A 132 3.57 1.65 -15.61
CA ALA A 132 4.46 2.59 -16.29
C ALA A 132 5.27 3.43 -15.29
N SER A 133 4.59 3.95 -14.26
CA SER A 133 5.19 4.73 -13.17
C SER A 133 6.29 3.97 -12.41
N GLY A 134 6.09 2.66 -12.20
CA GLY A 134 7.07 1.80 -11.54
C GLY A 134 8.30 1.54 -12.40
N ARG A 135 8.10 1.26 -13.69
CA ARG A 135 9.21 1.10 -14.65
C ARG A 135 10.03 2.37 -14.79
N GLU A 136 9.40 3.53 -14.89
CA GLU A 136 10.09 4.83 -14.92
C GLU A 136 11.00 5.01 -13.69
N MET A 137 10.52 4.62 -12.50
CA MET A 137 11.29 4.73 -11.27
C MET A 137 12.51 3.81 -11.29
N ARG A 138 12.34 2.57 -11.76
CA ARG A 138 13.45 1.63 -11.96
C ARG A 138 14.46 2.14 -12.97
N ASP A 139 13.99 2.57 -14.15
CA ASP A 139 14.86 2.94 -15.26
C ASP A 139 15.68 4.21 -14.95
N ALA A 140 15.18 5.08 -14.08
CA ALA A 140 15.91 6.26 -13.64
C ALA A 140 17.15 5.93 -12.80
N VAL A 141 17.03 4.99 -11.84
CA VAL A 141 18.12 4.62 -10.92
C VAL A 141 17.94 3.15 -10.46
N PRO A 142 18.32 2.15 -11.28
CA PRO A 142 18.04 0.74 -11.02
C PRO A 142 18.66 0.20 -9.71
N GLU A 143 19.84 0.67 -9.34
CA GLU A 143 20.59 0.25 -8.15
C GLU A 143 19.85 0.53 -6.85
N ARG A 144 18.87 1.44 -6.85
CA ARG A 144 18.02 1.72 -5.66
C ARG A 144 17.13 0.55 -5.28
N PHE A 145 16.96 -0.44 -6.17
CA PHE A 145 16.17 -1.64 -5.95
C PHE A 145 17.01 -2.87 -5.59
N GLU A 146 18.30 -2.67 -5.29
CA GLU A 146 19.16 -3.68 -4.66
C GLU A 146 18.78 -3.82 -3.17
N ARG A 147 18.82 -5.06 -2.67
CA ARG A 147 18.48 -5.43 -1.29
C ARG A 147 19.21 -4.56 -0.28
N ASP A 148 20.53 -4.48 -0.38
CA ASP A 148 21.36 -3.70 0.55
C ASP A 148 20.98 -2.21 0.57
N ARG A 149 20.64 -1.64 -0.59
CA ARG A 149 20.23 -0.23 -0.70
C ARG A 149 18.87 0.01 -0.08
N LEU A 150 17.93 -0.92 -0.28
CA LEU A 150 16.61 -0.88 0.32
C LEU A 150 16.70 -1.06 1.85
N GLU A 151 17.50 -2.00 2.34
CA GLU A 151 17.72 -2.19 3.77
C GLU A 151 18.35 -0.95 4.42
N GLN A 152 19.34 -0.33 3.77
CA GLN A 152 19.92 0.94 4.22
C GLN A 152 18.87 2.05 4.25
N LEU A 153 18.07 2.20 3.19
CA LEU A 153 17.02 3.21 3.12
C LEU A 153 15.96 3.00 4.21
N ARG A 154 15.54 1.76 4.45
CA ARG A 154 14.63 1.40 5.53
C ARG A 154 15.19 1.79 6.89
N GLY A 155 16.48 1.53 7.11
CA GLY A 155 17.21 1.97 8.31
C GLY A 155 17.14 3.49 8.50
N VAL A 156 17.43 4.26 7.46
CA VAL A 156 17.34 5.74 7.49
C VAL A 156 15.93 6.21 7.84
N CYS A 157 14.89 5.61 7.25
CA CYS A 157 13.50 5.96 7.57
C CYS A 157 13.16 5.65 9.05
N LEU A 158 13.62 4.53 9.59
CA LEU A 158 13.43 4.18 11.01
C LEU A 158 14.17 5.15 11.94
N GLU A 159 15.39 5.54 11.60
CA GLU A 159 16.16 6.53 12.34
C GLU A 159 15.46 7.90 12.36
N LEU A 160 14.91 8.32 11.21
CA LEU A 160 14.09 9.53 11.13
C LEU A 160 12.83 9.39 11.98
N ALA A 161 12.12 8.27 11.95
CA ALA A 161 10.96 8.07 12.83
C ALA A 161 11.34 8.14 14.33
N ALA A 162 12.50 7.60 14.71
CA ALA A 162 13.01 7.64 16.08
C ALA A 162 13.44 9.04 16.52
N ARG A 163 14.03 9.84 15.63
CA ARG A 163 14.44 11.22 15.93
C ARG A 163 13.25 12.14 16.24
N PHE A 164 12.07 11.79 15.74
CA PHE A 164 10.81 12.51 15.93
C PHE A 164 9.96 11.90 17.08
N ALA A 165 10.57 11.10 17.96
CA ALA A 165 9.93 10.46 19.12
C ALA A 165 9.90 11.31 20.41
N GLY A 166 10.54 12.49 20.40
CA GLY A 166 10.76 13.33 21.57
C GLY A 166 9.78 14.49 21.68
#